data_AF-A0A151INL5-F1
#
_entry.id   AF-A0A151INL5-F1
#
_cell.length_a   1.000
_cell.length_b   1.000
_cell.length_c   1.000
_cell.angle_alpha   90.00
_cell.angle_beta   90.00
_cell.angle_gamma   90.00
#
_symmetry.space_group_name_H-M   'P 1'
#
loop_
_entity.id
_entity.type
_entity.pdbx_description
1 polymer ?
#
loop_
_entity_poly.entity_id
_entity_poly.type
_entity_poly.pdbx_seq_one_letter_code
_entity_poly.pdbx_strand_id
1 'polypeptide(L)'
;MTKTLQSALAPLFIISSFLCLSLFEYPLGQSRLYFSYLYALSVWSSLVYYLYYPIYIQSSNFIGSMDIIGLSLILVAFSSILISFYRYKELKICLHELSIVDDTLEALGAPKKYQMLRNWIIQIIIGWIIYFFIDLAMLYYTIFNAYPNDPENFFRDIYFLLAFNYVKYVNISSALICGTFLGYTSFRFHRVNDRLHVLYSDIFENNAGCGYKKQNRFILIHQRISAKNRKQYMWILM
;
A
#
# COMPACT_ATOMS: atom_id res chain seq x y z
N MET A 1 -10.92 -5.75 20.75
CA MET A 1 -11.54 -4.50 20.28
C MET A 1 -10.42 -3.59 19.76
N THR A 2 -10.31 -3.37 18.45
CA THR A 2 -9.26 -2.51 17.87
C THR A 2 -9.54 -1.05 18.17
N LYS A 3 -8.81 -0.46 19.12
CA LYS A 3 -9.05 0.93 19.56
C LYS A 3 -8.34 1.97 18.68
N THR A 4 -7.30 1.58 17.95
CA THR A 4 -6.47 2.51 17.16
C THR A 4 -6.35 2.06 15.71
N LEU A 5 -6.19 3.04 14.81
CA LEU A 5 -5.94 2.81 13.38
C LEU A 5 -4.68 1.94 13.16
N GLN A 6 -3.62 2.20 13.92
CA GLN A 6 -2.37 1.42 13.85
C GLN A 6 -2.60 -0.06 14.23
N SER A 7 -3.47 -0.35 15.20
CA SER A 7 -3.84 -1.72 15.55
C SER A 7 -4.65 -2.42 14.44
N ALA A 8 -5.47 -1.68 13.69
CA ALA A 8 -6.20 -2.22 12.56
C ALA A 8 -5.27 -2.58 11.37
N LEU A 9 -4.23 -1.78 11.15
CA LEU A 9 -3.23 -1.98 10.11
C LEU A 9 -2.08 -2.92 10.48
N ALA A 10 -1.95 -3.30 11.76
CA ALA A 10 -0.86 -4.14 12.25
C ALA A 10 -0.62 -5.43 11.43
N PRO A 11 -1.64 -6.19 10.97
CA PRO A 11 -1.41 -7.37 10.14
C PRO A 11 -0.66 -7.06 8.83
N LEU A 12 -0.97 -5.92 8.19
CA LEU A 12 -0.32 -5.44 6.98
C LEU A 12 1.14 -5.05 7.26
N PHE A 13 1.40 -4.38 8.39
CA PHE A 13 2.76 -4.02 8.80
C PHE A 13 3.63 -5.24 9.08
N ILE A 14 3.08 -6.26 9.76
CA ILE A 14 3.82 -7.49 10.06
C ILE A 14 4.26 -8.18 8.76
N ILE A 15 3.35 -8.35 7.80
CA ILE A 15 3.67 -9.01 6.53
C ILE A 15 4.67 -8.19 5.70
N SER A 16 4.50 -6.87 5.67
CA SER A 16 5.44 -5.99 4.98
C SER A 16 6.83 -6.00 5.60
N SER A 17 6.96 -6.23 6.91
CA SER A 17 8.27 -6.35 7.56
C SER A 17 9.03 -7.59 7.08
N PHE A 18 8.34 -8.72 6.90
CA PHE A 18 8.95 -9.95 6.35
C PHE A 18 9.50 -9.76 4.93
N LEU A 19 8.88 -8.87 4.15
CA LEU A 19 9.29 -8.53 2.78
C LEU A 19 10.29 -7.36 2.70
N CYS A 20 10.86 -6.92 3.83
CA CYS A 20 11.73 -5.74 3.93
C CYS A 20 11.07 -4.41 3.50
N LEU A 21 9.73 -4.37 3.43
CA LEU A 21 8.95 -3.19 3.06
C LEU A 21 8.50 -2.38 4.27
N SER A 22 8.74 -2.83 5.50
CA SER A 22 8.51 -2.04 6.70
C SER A 22 9.49 -2.41 7.80
N LEU A 23 9.58 -1.57 8.83
CA LEU A 23 10.43 -1.84 9.98
C LEU A 23 9.79 -2.87 10.90
N PHE A 24 10.60 -3.80 11.40
CA PHE A 24 10.19 -4.72 12.45
C PHE A 24 9.85 -3.94 13.72
N GLU A 25 8.56 -3.80 13.98
CA GLU A 25 7.99 -3.32 15.24
C GLU A 25 7.34 -4.50 15.98
N TYR A 26 8.17 -5.37 16.57
CA TYR A 26 7.69 -6.43 17.46
C TYR A 26 8.44 -6.37 18.80
N PRO A 27 7.76 -6.05 19.92
CA PRO A 27 6.34 -5.67 20.08
C PRO A 27 5.97 -4.29 19.48
N LEU A 28 4.69 -4.08 19.18
CA LEU A 28 4.13 -2.84 18.59
C LEU A 28 4.56 -1.61 19.40
N GLY A 29 5.19 -0.63 18.73
CA GLY A 29 5.67 0.61 19.34
C GLY A 29 7.18 0.67 19.59
N GLN A 30 7.90 -0.45 19.54
CA GLN A 30 9.37 -0.48 19.66
C GLN A 30 10.00 -0.89 18.32
N SER A 31 10.43 0.09 17.52
CA SER A 31 11.08 -0.18 16.24
C SER A 31 12.50 -0.72 16.43
N ARG A 32 12.75 -1.91 15.89
CA ARG A 32 14.09 -2.52 15.88
C ARG A 32 14.78 -2.17 14.57
N LEU A 33 15.20 -0.90 14.45
CA LEU A 33 15.84 -0.35 13.27
C LEU A 33 17.04 -1.18 12.82
N TYR A 34 17.96 -1.47 13.76
CA TYR A 34 19.19 -2.19 13.45
C TYR A 34 18.94 -3.59 12.87
N PHE A 35 18.03 -4.36 13.47
CA PHE A 35 17.64 -5.69 12.96
C PHE A 35 16.99 -5.60 11.58
N SER A 36 16.15 -4.59 11.35
CA SER A 36 15.48 -4.40 10.06
C SER A 36 16.48 -4.05 8.95
N TYR A 37 17.46 -3.19 9.24
CA TYR A 37 18.52 -2.85 8.29
C TYR A 37 19.43 -4.05 7.99
N LEU A 38 19.86 -4.79 9.03
CA LEU A 38 20.68 -5.98 8.83
C LEU A 38 19.94 -7.06 8.03
N TYR A 39 18.66 -7.28 8.33
CA TYR A 39 17.83 -8.23 7.59
C TYR A 39 17.68 -7.82 6.14
N ALA A 40 17.33 -6.56 5.87
CA ALA A 40 17.22 -6.04 4.51
C ALA A 40 18.56 -6.20 3.77
N LEU A 41 19.68 -5.79 4.38
CA LEU A 41 21.00 -5.91 3.78
C LEU A 41 21.35 -7.37 3.48
N SER A 42 21.09 -8.30 4.40
CA SER A 42 21.35 -9.73 4.20
C SER A 42 20.52 -10.34 3.06
N VAL A 43 19.22 -10.04 3.01
CA VAL A 43 18.33 -10.48 1.92
C VAL A 43 18.79 -9.90 0.59
N TRP A 44 19.15 -8.61 0.57
CA TRP A 44 19.61 -7.94 -0.65
C TRP A 44 20.97 -8.44 -1.15
N SER A 45 21.95 -8.58 -0.27
CA SER A 45 23.24 -9.15 -0.63
C SER A 45 23.08 -10.56 -1.21
N SER A 46 22.16 -11.35 -0.66
CA SER A 46 21.81 -12.66 -1.20
C SER A 46 21.18 -12.53 -2.59
N LEU A 47 20.19 -11.65 -2.79
CA LEU A 47 19.56 -11.45 -4.10
C LEU A 47 20.55 -10.97 -5.17
N VAL A 48 21.44 -10.03 -4.84
CA VAL A 48 22.48 -9.54 -5.76
C VAL A 48 23.44 -10.67 -6.13
N TYR A 49 23.91 -11.42 -5.13
CA TYR A 49 24.87 -12.49 -5.38
C TYR A 49 24.27 -13.65 -6.20
N TYR A 50 23.02 -14.02 -5.94
CA TYR A 50 22.42 -15.21 -6.56
C TYR A 50 21.59 -14.93 -7.82
N LEU A 51 21.04 -13.72 -8.00
CA LEU A 51 20.31 -13.37 -9.22
C LEU A 51 21.14 -12.50 -10.14
N TYR A 52 21.67 -11.39 -9.62
CA TYR A 52 22.31 -10.39 -10.48
C TYR A 52 23.65 -10.87 -11.04
N TYR A 53 24.48 -11.49 -10.20
CA TYR A 53 25.81 -11.95 -10.63
C TYR A 53 25.75 -13.07 -11.70
N PRO A 54 24.89 -14.11 -11.58
CA PRO A 54 24.78 -15.13 -12.63
C PRO A 54 24.15 -14.59 -13.92
N ILE A 55 23.11 -13.76 -13.82
CA ILE A 55 22.50 -13.10 -15.00
C ILE A 55 23.56 -12.25 -15.70
N TYR A 56 24.34 -11.46 -14.97
CA TYR A 56 25.40 -10.63 -15.54
C TYR A 56 26.45 -11.46 -16.30
N ILE A 57 26.95 -12.55 -15.70
CA ILE A 57 27.91 -13.46 -16.34
C ILE A 57 27.32 -14.12 -17.59
N GLN A 58 26.07 -14.58 -17.51
CA GLN A 58 25.41 -15.29 -18.62
C GLN A 58 24.99 -14.33 -19.75
N SER A 59 24.69 -13.07 -19.42
CA SER A 59 24.29 -12.02 -20.36
C SER A 59 25.41 -11.51 -21.26
N SER A 60 26.68 -11.87 -21.01
CA SER A 60 27.77 -11.51 -21.92
C SER A 60 27.59 -12.11 -23.33
N ASN A 61 26.74 -13.13 -23.48
CA ASN A 61 26.52 -13.85 -24.73
C ASN A 61 25.07 -13.80 -25.25
N PHE A 62 24.10 -13.25 -24.53
CA PHE A 62 22.70 -13.18 -24.97
C PHE A 62 22.00 -11.97 -24.32
N ILE A 63 21.78 -10.90 -25.10
CA ILE A 63 20.94 -9.76 -24.70
C ILE A 63 19.53 -10.04 -25.25
N GLY A 64 18.68 -10.69 -24.46
CA GLY A 64 17.28 -10.91 -24.78
C GLY A 64 16.36 -9.86 -24.14
N SER A 65 15.13 -9.72 -24.66
CA SER A 65 14.09 -8.84 -24.08
C SER A 65 13.69 -9.24 -22.65
N MET A 66 13.85 -10.52 -22.29
CA MET A 66 13.53 -11.05 -20.95
C MET A 66 14.46 -10.51 -19.86
N ASP A 67 15.72 -10.23 -20.20
CA ASP A 67 16.72 -9.74 -19.23
C ASP A 67 16.44 -8.28 -18.83
N ILE A 68 15.99 -7.45 -19.77
CA ILE A 68 15.64 -6.05 -19.53
C ILE A 68 14.45 -5.94 -18.58
N ILE A 69 13.42 -6.78 -18.77
CA ILE A 69 12.24 -6.81 -17.90
C ILE A 69 12.64 -7.26 -16.49
N GLY A 70 13.44 -8.32 -16.37
CA GLY A 70 13.94 -8.79 -15.07
C GLY A 70 14.74 -7.74 -14.32
N LEU A 71 15.70 -7.08 -14.99
CA LEU A 71 16.49 -6.00 -14.40
C LEU A 71 15.61 -4.81 -13.96
N SER A 72 14.61 -4.44 -14.76
CA SER A 72 13.67 -3.38 -14.40
C SER A 72 12.87 -3.71 -13.13
N LEU A 73 12.40 -4.96 -12.99
CA LEU A 73 11.66 -5.42 -11.81
C LEU A 73 12.51 -5.40 -10.54
N ILE A 74 13.79 -5.77 -10.65
CA ILE A 74 14.76 -5.73 -9.55
C ILE A 74 15.00 -4.29 -9.10
N LEU A 75 15.21 -3.36 -10.05
CA LEU A 75 15.40 -1.93 -9.74
C LEU A 75 14.15 -1.32 -9.07
N VAL A 76 12.96 -1.69 -9.52
CA VAL A 76 11.69 -1.26 -8.89
C VAL A 76 11.57 -1.82 -7.47
N ALA A 77 11.97 -3.08 -7.23
CA ALA A 77 11.94 -3.65 -5.88
C ALA A 77 12.94 -2.96 -4.95
N PHE A 78 14.15 -2.68 -5.45
CA PHE A 78 15.19 -1.99 -4.70
C PHE A 78 14.77 -0.57 -4.32
N SER A 79 14.29 0.20 -5.29
CA SER A 79 13.75 1.54 -5.04
C SER A 79 12.55 1.51 -4.10
N SER A 80 11.63 0.54 -4.23
CA SER A 80 10.48 0.39 -3.32
C SER A 80 10.90 0.19 -1.87
N ILE A 81 11.90 -0.66 -1.63
CA ILE A 81 12.41 -0.90 -0.28
C ILE A 81 13.12 0.35 0.26
N LEU A 82 13.99 0.99 -0.52
CA LEU A 82 14.65 2.23 -0.10
C LEU A 82 13.66 3.34 0.22
N ILE A 83 12.66 3.55 -0.64
CA ILE A 83 11.59 4.53 -0.44
C ILE A 83 10.83 4.20 0.84
N SER A 84 10.51 2.93 1.09
CA SER A 84 9.79 2.54 2.29
C SER A 84 10.58 2.82 3.56
N PHE A 85 11.88 2.48 3.60
CA PHE A 85 12.74 2.81 4.74
C PHE A 85 12.88 4.32 4.95
N TYR A 86 13.09 5.08 3.86
CA TYR A 86 13.27 6.53 3.92
C TYR A 86 11.99 7.24 4.40
N ARG A 87 10.83 6.86 3.86
CA ARG A 87 9.55 7.51 4.14
C ARG A 87 8.78 6.87 5.29
N TYR A 88 9.34 5.88 5.98
CA TYR A 88 8.65 5.22 7.09
C TYR A 88 8.21 6.21 8.18
N LYS A 89 9.07 7.18 8.51
CA LYS A 89 8.75 8.21 9.50
C LYS A 89 7.58 9.09 9.04
N GLU A 90 7.57 9.49 7.78
CA GLU A 90 6.50 10.28 7.18
C GLU A 90 5.17 9.51 7.18
N LEU A 91 5.21 8.22 6.83
CA LEU A 91 4.04 7.34 6.86
C LEU A 91 3.44 7.25 8.27
N LYS A 92 4.28 7.18 9.31
CA LYS A 92 3.82 7.15 10.71
C LYS A 92 3.16 8.45 11.13
N ILE A 93 3.69 9.60 10.70
CA ILE A 93 3.07 10.92 10.93
C ILE A 93 1.72 10.99 10.22
N CYS A 94 1.66 10.58 8.95
CA CYS A 94 0.42 10.55 8.17
C CYS A 94 -0.66 9.69 8.84
N LEU A 95 -0.30 8.52 9.38
CA LEU A 95 -1.24 7.67 10.11
C LEU A 95 -1.72 8.29 11.41
N HIS A 96 -0.86 9.03 12.09
CA HIS A 96 -1.26 9.76 13.28
C HIS A 96 -2.24 10.89 12.92
N GLU A 97 -1.96 11.70 11.91
CA GLU A 97 -2.88 12.74 11.43
C GLU A 97 -4.22 12.15 10.99
N LEU A 98 -4.19 11.01 10.29
CA LEU A 98 -5.40 10.32 9.87
C LEU A 98 -6.22 9.80 11.07
N SER A 99 -5.55 9.38 12.15
CA SER A 99 -6.24 9.03 13.39
C SER A 99 -6.93 10.22 14.06
N ILE A 100 -6.34 11.42 13.96
CA ILE A 100 -6.97 12.67 14.46
C ILE A 100 -8.20 13.03 13.60
N VAL A 101 -8.09 12.92 12.28
CA VAL A 101 -9.23 13.09 11.37
C VAL A 101 -10.35 12.11 11.72
N ASP A 102 -10.00 10.89 12.11
CA ASP A 102 -10.97 9.89 12.51
C ASP A 102 -11.65 10.20 13.84
N ASP A 103 -10.93 10.80 14.79
CA ASP A 103 -11.45 11.26 16.08
C ASP A 103 -12.41 12.45 15.90
N THR A 104 -12.06 13.41 15.02
CA THR A 104 -12.94 14.55 14.70
C THR A 104 -14.21 14.10 13.97
N LEU A 105 -14.10 13.16 13.03
CA LEU A 105 -15.26 12.55 12.39
C LEU A 105 -16.17 11.83 13.39
N GLU A 106 -15.60 11.18 14.40
CA GLU A 106 -16.37 10.55 15.48
C GLU A 106 -17.12 11.58 16.33
N ALA A 107 -16.46 12.69 16.69
CA ALA A 107 -17.11 13.80 17.39
C ALA A 107 -18.26 14.43 16.59
N LEU A 108 -18.18 14.40 15.26
CA LEU A 108 -19.24 14.81 14.33
C LEU A 108 -20.33 13.73 14.11
N GLY A 109 -20.34 12.66 14.93
CA GLY A 109 -21.35 11.61 14.90
C GLY A 109 -21.11 10.52 13.85
N ALA A 110 -19.90 10.41 13.28
CA ALA A 110 -19.56 9.38 12.31
C ALA A 110 -18.78 8.23 13.00
N PRO A 111 -19.36 7.02 13.17
CA PRO A 111 -18.74 5.95 13.96
C PRO A 111 -17.39 5.49 13.38
N LYS A 112 -16.45 5.16 14.28
CA LYS A 112 -15.19 4.48 13.96
C LYS A 112 -15.45 3.03 13.54
N LYS A 113 -15.03 2.67 12.33
CA LYS A 113 -15.19 1.32 11.77
C LYS A 113 -13.85 0.58 11.62
N TYR A 114 -12.96 0.72 12.61
CA TYR A 114 -11.64 0.07 12.58
C TYR A 114 -11.71 -1.46 12.50
N GLN A 115 -12.74 -2.07 13.09
CA GLN A 115 -12.96 -3.51 13.00
C GLN A 115 -13.25 -3.96 11.55
N MET A 116 -14.06 -3.18 10.82
CA MET A 116 -14.33 -3.46 9.41
C MET A 116 -13.05 -3.29 8.59
N LEU A 117 -12.30 -2.21 8.79
CA LEU A 117 -11.02 -2.00 8.12
C LEU A 117 -10.06 -3.17 8.34
N ARG A 118 -9.91 -3.61 9.59
CA ARG A 118 -9.06 -4.76 9.94
C ARG A 118 -9.53 -6.03 9.22
N ASN A 119 -10.84 -6.30 9.17
CA ASN A 119 -11.37 -7.47 8.48
C ASN A 119 -11.10 -7.41 6.97
N TRP A 120 -11.26 -6.24 6.36
CA TRP A 120 -10.92 -6.01 4.94
C TRP A 120 -9.43 -6.25 4.67
N ILE A 121 -8.54 -5.72 5.53
CA ILE A 121 -7.09 -5.96 5.41
C ILE A 121 -6.76 -7.45 5.55
N ILE A 122 -7.39 -8.14 6.51
CA ILE A 122 -7.19 -9.59 6.68
C ILE A 122 -7.66 -10.37 5.44
N GLN A 123 -8.77 -9.99 4.81
CA GLN A 123 -9.23 -10.61 3.57
C GLN A 123 -8.23 -10.44 2.43
N ILE A 124 -7.67 -9.23 2.26
CA ILE A 124 -6.63 -8.96 1.27
C ILE A 124 -5.40 -9.84 1.53
N ILE A 125 -4.97 -9.93 2.79
CA ILE A 125 -3.84 -10.77 3.22
C ILE A 125 -4.10 -12.25 2.91
N ILE A 126 -5.29 -12.78 3.21
CA ILE A 126 -5.63 -14.18 2.94
C ILE A 126 -5.60 -14.45 1.43
N GLY A 127 -6.18 -13.57 0.62
CA GLY A 127 -6.12 -13.69 -0.84
C GLY A 127 -4.68 -13.67 -1.36
N TRP A 128 -3.84 -12.81 -0.78
CA TRP A 128 -2.42 -12.73 -1.12
C TRP A 128 -1.65 -14.01 -0.78
N ILE A 129 -1.91 -14.60 0.40
CA ILE A 129 -1.31 -15.86 0.82
C ILE A 129 -1.73 -17.01 -0.10
N ILE A 130 -3.01 -17.08 -0.48
CA ILE A 130 -3.52 -18.10 -1.41
C ILE A 130 -2.82 -17.97 -2.77
N TYR A 131 -2.70 -16.74 -3.31
CA TYR A 131 -1.99 -16.50 -4.57
C TYR A 131 -0.53 -16.99 -4.50
N PHE A 132 0.17 -16.67 -3.41
CA PHE A 132 1.54 -17.11 -3.17
C PHE A 132 1.68 -18.63 -3.21
N PHE A 133 0.78 -19.37 -2.55
CA PHE A 133 0.82 -20.83 -2.56
C PHE A 133 0.50 -21.44 -3.93
N ILE A 134 -0.45 -20.87 -4.67
CA ILE A 134 -0.77 -21.32 -6.03
C ILE A 134 0.42 -21.13 -6.96
N ASP A 135 1.04 -19.95 -6.94
CA ASP A 135 2.20 -19.60 -7.77
C ASP A 135 3.40 -20.51 -7.45
N LEU A 136 3.66 -20.78 -6.17
CA LEU A 136 4.67 -21.75 -5.73
C LEU A 136 4.38 -23.18 -6.20
N ALA A 137 3.13 -23.64 -6.11
CA ALA A 137 2.75 -24.98 -6.53
C ALA A 137 2.92 -25.16 -8.04
N MET A 138 2.52 -24.16 -8.84
CA MET A 138 2.74 -24.17 -10.28
C MET A 138 4.22 -24.20 -10.64
N LEU A 139 5.03 -23.42 -9.94
CA LEU A 139 6.48 -23.36 -10.14
C LEU A 139 7.17 -24.68 -9.80
N TYR A 140 6.78 -25.32 -8.71
CA TYR A 140 7.29 -26.64 -8.35
C TYR A 140 6.94 -27.67 -9.43
N TYR A 141 5.70 -27.64 -9.93
CA TYR A 141 5.25 -28.55 -10.99
C TYR A 141 6.01 -28.35 -12.31
N THR A 142 6.28 -27.10 -12.72
CA THR A 142 7.03 -26.84 -13.97
C THR A 142 8.47 -27.33 -13.88
N ILE A 143 9.15 -27.10 -12.74
CA ILE A 143 10.54 -27.53 -12.56
C ILE A 143 10.64 -29.05 -12.47
N PHE A 144 9.74 -29.70 -11.73
CA PHE A 144 9.69 -31.16 -11.61
C PHE A 144 9.56 -31.84 -12.98
N ASN A 145 8.73 -31.29 -13.87
CA ASN A 145 8.57 -31.82 -15.22
C ASN A 145 9.77 -31.52 -16.14
N ALA A 146 10.48 -30.41 -15.92
CA ALA A 146 11.61 -30.03 -16.76
C ALA A 146 12.87 -30.88 -16.49
N TYR A 147 13.09 -31.31 -15.25
CA TYR A 147 14.30 -32.04 -14.84
C TYR A 147 13.98 -33.30 -14.02
N PRO A 148 13.43 -34.36 -14.65
CA PRO A 148 13.06 -35.57 -13.91
C PRO A 148 14.26 -36.35 -13.34
N ASN A 149 15.48 -36.18 -13.88
CA ASN A 149 16.63 -37.05 -13.58
C ASN A 149 17.91 -36.32 -13.11
N ASP A 150 17.91 -34.99 -12.99
CA ASP A 150 19.11 -34.20 -12.61
C ASP A 150 18.87 -33.41 -11.31
N PRO A 151 19.17 -33.99 -10.13
CA PRO A 151 18.90 -33.35 -8.85
C PRO A 151 19.74 -32.10 -8.59
N GLU A 152 20.96 -32.01 -9.13
CA GLU A 152 21.86 -30.86 -8.90
C GLU A 152 21.37 -29.59 -9.61
N ASN A 153 20.93 -29.73 -10.87
CA ASN A 153 20.33 -28.62 -11.61
C ASN A 153 18.96 -28.24 -11.03
N PHE A 154 18.18 -29.22 -10.56
CA PHE A 154 16.89 -29.01 -9.91
C PHE A 154 16.98 -28.07 -8.70
N PHE A 155 17.92 -28.27 -7.77
CA PHE A 155 18.04 -27.39 -6.59
C PHE A 155 18.48 -25.97 -6.96
N ARG A 156 19.41 -25.83 -7.90
CA ARG A 156 19.88 -24.52 -8.37
C ARG A 156 18.75 -23.73 -9.03
N ASP A 157 17.98 -24.38 -9.89
CA ASP A 157 16.92 -23.72 -10.64
C ASP A 157 15.73 -23.37 -9.74
N ILE A 158 15.38 -24.22 -8.77
CA ILE A 158 14.40 -23.88 -7.72
C ILE A 158 14.81 -22.63 -6.98
N TYR A 159 16.06 -22.57 -6.54
CA TYR A 159 16.55 -21.42 -5.78
C TYR A 159 16.52 -20.13 -6.61
N PHE A 160 16.98 -20.18 -7.86
CA PHE A 160 16.93 -19.05 -8.79
C PHE A 160 15.50 -18.55 -9.02
N LEU A 161 14.57 -19.47 -9.30
CA LEU A 161 13.17 -19.16 -9.51
C LEU A 161 12.49 -18.61 -8.24
N LEU A 162 12.81 -19.13 -7.07
CA LEU A 162 12.28 -18.63 -5.80
C LEU A 162 12.78 -17.21 -5.50
N ALA A 163 14.05 -16.94 -5.77
CA ALA A 163 14.62 -15.61 -5.64
C ALA A 163 14.00 -14.61 -6.64
N PHE A 164 13.76 -15.01 -7.89
CA PHE A 164 13.07 -14.16 -8.87
C PHE A 164 11.63 -13.86 -8.44
N ASN A 165 10.90 -14.86 -7.95
CA ASN A 165 9.54 -14.67 -7.46
C ASN A 165 9.49 -13.84 -6.18
N TYR A 166 10.51 -13.89 -5.33
CA TYR A 166 10.62 -12.99 -4.18
C TYR A 166 10.57 -11.51 -4.62
N VAL A 167 11.32 -11.12 -5.65
CA VAL A 167 11.30 -9.77 -6.21
C VAL A 167 9.90 -9.38 -6.71
N LYS A 168 9.23 -10.29 -7.41
CA LYS A 168 7.83 -10.13 -7.86
C LYS A 168 6.89 -9.92 -6.66
N TYR A 169 7.02 -10.71 -5.59
CA TYR A 169 6.19 -10.58 -4.40
C TYR A 169 6.43 -9.29 -3.63
N VAL A 170 7.68 -8.81 -3.55
CA VAL A 170 8.01 -7.50 -2.98
C VAL A 170 7.30 -6.39 -3.76
N ASN A 171 7.38 -6.41 -5.10
CA ASN A 171 6.73 -5.39 -5.93
C ASN A 171 5.21 -5.38 -5.78
N ILE A 172 4.57 -6.55 -5.85
CA ILE A 172 3.11 -6.63 -5.70
C ILE A 172 2.69 -6.24 -4.29
N SER A 173 3.45 -6.61 -3.26
CA SER A 173 3.15 -6.22 -1.88
C SER A 173 3.32 -4.71 -1.67
N SER A 174 4.36 -4.11 -2.26
CA SER A 174 4.54 -2.65 -2.28
C SER A 174 3.33 -1.95 -2.90
N ALA A 175 2.85 -2.44 -4.05
CA ALA A 175 1.66 -1.92 -4.71
C ALA A 175 0.38 -2.12 -3.87
N LEU A 176 0.21 -3.28 -3.22
CA LEU A 176 -0.93 -3.56 -2.33
C LEU A 176 -0.93 -2.63 -1.11
N ILE A 177 0.22 -2.40 -0.49
CA ILE A 177 0.37 -1.47 0.65
C ILE A 177 -0.01 -0.05 0.20
N CYS A 178 0.55 0.42 -0.92
CA CYS A 178 0.22 1.73 -1.47
C CYS A 178 -1.29 1.85 -1.80
N GLY A 179 -1.85 0.86 -2.50
CA GLY A 179 -3.25 0.83 -2.87
C GLY A 179 -4.20 0.79 -1.67
N THR A 180 -3.86 0.05 -0.62
CA THR A 180 -4.66 0.02 0.62
C THR A 180 -4.64 1.35 1.35
N PHE A 181 -3.48 2.03 1.42
CA PHE A 181 -3.41 3.37 2.01
C PHE A 181 -4.18 4.40 1.20
N LEU A 182 -4.01 4.43 -0.13
CA LEU A 182 -4.75 5.34 -1.01
C LEU A 182 -6.25 5.08 -0.97
N GLY A 183 -6.68 3.81 -0.96
CA GLY A 183 -8.08 3.45 -0.83
C GLY A 183 -8.67 3.88 0.51
N TYR A 184 -7.90 3.72 1.60
CA TYR A 184 -8.35 4.14 2.92
C TYR A 184 -8.48 5.66 3.04
N THR A 185 -7.48 6.42 2.58
CA THR A 185 -7.52 7.89 2.61
C THR A 185 -8.64 8.42 1.72
N SER A 186 -8.79 7.90 0.50
CA SER A 186 -9.88 8.25 -0.42
C SER A 186 -11.26 8.02 0.22
N PHE A 187 -11.48 6.85 0.81
CA PHE A 187 -12.73 6.55 1.52
C PHE A 187 -13.01 7.55 2.66
N ARG A 188 -11.97 7.95 3.41
CA ARG A 188 -12.11 8.94 4.47
C ARG A 188 -12.41 10.34 3.93
N PHE A 189 -11.77 10.77 2.85
CA PHE A 189 -12.06 12.06 2.21
C PHE A 189 -13.50 12.13 1.71
N HIS A 190 -14.01 11.07 1.09
CA HIS A 190 -15.42 11.00 0.70
C HIS A 190 -16.36 11.20 1.89
N ARG A 191 -16.07 10.52 3.01
CA ARG A 191 -16.89 10.64 4.22
C ARG A 191 -16.83 12.03 4.86
N VAL A 192 -15.68 12.70 4.83
CA VAL A 192 -15.54 14.10 5.27
C VAL A 192 -16.39 15.00 4.37
N ASN A 193 -16.30 14.82 3.06
CA ASN A 193 -17.05 15.61 2.09
C ASN A 193 -18.57 15.44 2.26
N ASP A 194 -19.05 14.22 2.47
CA ASP A 194 -20.47 13.94 2.73
C ASP A 194 -20.96 14.66 4.00
N ARG A 195 -20.14 14.67 5.06
CA ARG A 195 -20.49 15.35 6.32
C ARG A 195 -20.48 16.86 6.20
N LEU A 196 -19.51 17.43 5.48
CA LEU A 196 -19.51 18.86 5.17
C LEU A 196 -20.74 19.28 4.37
N HIS A 197 -21.18 18.43 3.44
CA HIS A 197 -22.36 18.71 2.62
C HIS A 197 -23.66 18.72 3.44
N VAL A 198 -23.80 17.81 4.41
CA VAL A 198 -24.93 17.78 5.37
C VAL A 198 -24.90 18.99 6.30
N LEU A 199 -23.74 19.32 6.88
CA LEU A 199 -23.60 20.50 7.74
C LEU A 199 -23.93 21.79 6.98
N TYR A 200 -23.50 21.89 5.72
CA TYR A 200 -23.82 23.03 4.88
C TYR A 200 -25.32 23.12 4.59
N SER A 201 -25.99 22.01 4.25
CA SER A 201 -27.46 22.03 4.06
C SER A 201 -28.19 22.45 5.33
N ASP A 202 -27.81 21.90 6.49
CA ASP A 202 -28.48 22.20 7.77
C ASP A 202 -28.32 23.68 8.15
N ILE A 203 -27.15 24.29 7.89
CA ILE A 203 -26.92 25.72 8.15
C ILE A 203 -27.76 26.59 7.21
N PHE A 204 -27.90 26.22 5.93
CA PHE A 204 -28.68 26.99 4.97
C PHE A 204 -30.19 26.85 5.19
N GLU A 205 -30.66 25.66 5.54
CA GLU A 205 -32.06 25.37 5.82
C GLU A 205 -32.52 26.09 7.11
N ASN A 206 -31.70 26.08 8.16
CA ASN A 206 -31.98 26.84 9.39
C ASN A 206 -31.96 28.36 9.18
N ASN A 207 -31.13 28.88 8.26
CA ASN A 207 -31.11 30.32 7.94
C ASN A 207 -32.26 30.76 7.02
N ALA A 208 -32.87 29.86 6.25
CA ALA A 208 -34.02 30.16 5.41
C ALA A 208 -35.28 30.52 6.23
N GLY A 209 -35.34 30.09 7.50
CA GLY A 209 -36.43 30.44 8.43
C GLY A 209 -36.39 31.86 8.99
N CYS A 210 -35.25 32.57 8.95
CA CYS A 210 -35.07 33.82 9.72
C CYS A 210 -34.70 35.08 8.91
N GLY A 211 -34.77 35.05 7.56
CA GLY A 211 -34.14 36.12 6.75
C GLY A 211 -34.79 36.46 5.41
N TYR A 212 -36.12 36.38 5.28
CA TYR A 212 -36.82 36.40 3.98
C TYR A 212 -36.74 37.70 3.14
N LYS A 213 -35.92 38.71 3.49
CA LYS A 213 -35.85 39.97 2.72
C LYS A 213 -34.48 40.47 2.28
N LYS A 214 -33.35 39.85 2.65
CA LYS A 214 -32.01 40.35 2.25
C LYS A 214 -31.10 39.36 1.48
N GLN A 215 -31.43 38.08 1.40
CA GLN A 215 -30.53 37.04 0.86
C GLN A 215 -30.52 36.86 -0.68
N ASN A 216 -31.55 37.29 -1.41
CA ASN A 216 -31.72 36.95 -2.82
C ASN A 216 -30.62 37.50 -3.76
N ARG A 217 -29.85 38.51 -3.34
CA ARG A 217 -28.78 39.09 -4.17
C ARG A 217 -27.44 38.34 -4.05
N PHE A 218 -27.18 37.67 -2.92
CA PHE A 218 -25.94 36.92 -2.69
C PHE A 218 -26.00 35.49 -3.22
N ILE A 219 -27.18 34.85 -3.18
CA ILE A 219 -27.38 33.46 -3.63
C ILE A 219 -27.11 33.31 -5.14
N LEU A 220 -27.56 34.29 -5.93
CA LEU A 220 -27.38 34.29 -7.39
C LEU A 220 -25.91 34.47 -7.82
N ILE A 221 -25.12 35.21 -7.04
CA ILE A 221 -23.70 35.41 -7.28
C ILE A 221 -22.91 34.16 -6.88
N HIS A 222 -23.28 33.50 -5.77
CA HIS A 222 -22.55 32.33 -5.27
C HIS A 222 -22.80 31.05 -6.08
N GLN A 223 -24.02 30.85 -6.60
CA GLN A 223 -24.30 29.75 -7.55
C GLN A 223 -23.44 29.85 -8.82
N ARG A 224 -23.18 31.08 -9.31
CA ARG A 224 -22.36 31.32 -10.51
C ARG A 224 -20.88 31.02 -10.29
N ILE A 225 -20.37 31.25 -9.08
CA ILE A 225 -18.99 30.93 -8.70
C ILE A 225 -18.84 29.42 -8.43
N SER A 226 -19.81 28.79 -7.77
CA SER A 226 -19.79 27.35 -7.44
C SER A 226 -19.90 26.45 -8.68
N ALA A 227 -20.70 26.84 -9.68
CA ALA A 227 -20.79 26.09 -10.95
C ALA A 227 -19.49 26.15 -11.78
N LYS A 228 -18.75 27.27 -11.72
CA LYS A 228 -17.47 27.44 -12.42
C LYS A 228 -16.32 26.74 -11.69
N ASN A 229 -16.33 26.75 -10.36
CA ASN A 229 -15.30 26.14 -9.54
C ASN A 229 -15.46 24.61 -9.39
N ARG A 230 -16.68 24.06 -9.43
CA ARG A 230 -16.89 22.59 -9.43
C ARG A 230 -16.16 21.88 -10.57
N LYS A 231 -16.03 22.51 -11.74
CA LYS A 231 -15.25 21.96 -12.86
C LYS A 231 -13.74 22.03 -12.63
N GLN A 232 -13.24 23.05 -11.92
CA GLN A 232 -11.81 23.16 -11.59
C GLN A 232 -11.37 22.25 -10.45
N TYR A 233 -12.20 22.05 -9.42
CA TYR A 233 -11.89 21.10 -8.33
C TYR A 233 -11.93 19.64 -8.78
N MET A 234 -12.73 19.30 -9.81
CA MET A 234 -12.71 17.94 -10.39
C MET A 234 -11.39 17.62 -11.10
N TRP A 235 -10.68 18.63 -11.64
CA TRP A 235 -9.41 18.43 -12.33
C TRP A 235 -8.18 18.48 -11.41
N ILE A 236 -8.32 19.04 -10.21
CA ILE A 236 -7.22 19.10 -9.23
C ILE A 236 -7.16 17.82 -8.37
N LEU A 237 -8.19 16.97 -8.44
CA LEU A 237 -8.37 15.79 -7.59
C LEU A 237 -8.32 14.44 -8.34
N MET A 238 -8.03 14.45 -9.65
CA MET A 238 -7.74 13.26 -10.45
C MET A 238 -6.23 13.09 -10.62
#